data_AF-A0A1V3WM31-F1
#
_entry.id   AF-A0A1V3WM31-F1
#
_cell.length_a   1.000
_cell.length_b   1.000
_cell.length_c   1.000
_cell.angle_alpha   90.00
_cell.angle_beta   90.00
_cell.angle_gamma   90.00
#
_symmetry.space_group_name_H-M   'P 1'
#
loop_
_entity.id
_entity.type
_entity.pdbx_description
1 polymer ?
#
loop_
_entity_poly.entity_id
_entity_poly.type
_entity_poly.pdbx_seq_one_letter_code
_entity_poly.pdbx_strand_id
1 'polypeptide(L)'
;MDGSVDDAVAAAVAELKAGGATVALLTTSQLKAAQRADVTIGVQRQRHPAPWGSDVVVTDLAGAWRVLHALPAARAATDNAVRLSASASAIGALMLIPGVPGRSSVSVNIGMAASLWFGFRSAAKVFRDPLPEPETVHDWHSLPVTEVRRLLPRPADEHRAEAASTWWQSLPPIRLAHKASVGSWRLVRDFADEMRSDLSDPITPLLATGALASALLGSPLDAVLVAGVLLVNAGLSAEQQLHAERILNRLLAVQDPSARRRVGPLDEQRDEKVAAKRLRPGDIIEIHADEVVPADARLLQASDVEVDESMLTGESLPVAKQTEPTPGAPLAERDCMLYAGTTVVAGTAVAVVTAVGSRSEVRRALAMAPRKSAEIGLQRQLRRITRRALPFSVAGGRWSGCSVWRGARRCARRWEARSR
;
A
#
# COMPACT_ATOMS: atom_id res chain seq x y z
N MET A 1 -18.05 -26.61 28.08
CA MET A 1 -16.90 -26.75 27.16
C MET A 1 -15.84 -25.86 27.77
N ASP A 2 -15.08 -26.40 28.71
CA ASP A 2 -14.31 -25.62 29.67
C ASP A 2 -12.84 -25.62 29.25
N GLY A 3 -12.58 -25.18 28.01
CA GLY A 3 -11.23 -25.00 27.50
C GLY A 3 -10.71 -23.64 27.89
N SER A 4 -9.50 -23.58 28.48
CA SER A 4 -8.80 -22.31 28.67
C SER A 4 -8.59 -21.63 27.31
N VAL A 5 -8.61 -20.29 27.26
CA VAL A 5 -8.31 -19.52 26.04
C VAL A 5 -6.98 -19.95 25.42
N ASP A 6 -6.00 -20.31 26.27
CA ASP A 6 -4.70 -20.82 25.83
C ASP A 6 -4.82 -22.14 25.03
N ASP A 7 -5.72 -23.04 25.42
CA ASP A 7 -5.92 -24.33 24.75
C ASP A 7 -6.60 -24.14 23.40
N ALA A 8 -7.57 -23.23 23.32
CA ALA A 8 -8.24 -22.88 22.07
C ALA A 8 -7.26 -22.25 21.06
N VAL A 9 -6.41 -21.33 21.52
CA VAL A 9 -5.36 -20.72 20.69
C VAL A 9 -4.34 -21.77 20.25
N ALA A 10 -3.90 -22.66 21.15
CA ALA A 10 -2.97 -23.73 20.81
C ALA A 10 -3.55 -24.71 19.78
N ALA A 11 -4.83 -25.06 19.88
CA ALA A 11 -5.53 -25.89 18.91
C ALA A 11 -5.60 -25.22 17.53
N ALA A 12 -5.98 -23.93 17.47
CA ALA A 12 -6.04 -23.17 16.23
C ALA A 12 -4.68 -23.07 15.53
N VAL A 13 -3.60 -22.82 16.29
CA VAL A 13 -2.22 -22.79 15.75
C VAL A 13 -1.85 -24.16 15.19
N ALA A 14 -2.16 -25.25 15.91
CA ALA A 14 -1.86 -26.60 15.46
C ALA A 14 -2.61 -26.96 14.17
N GLU A 15 -3.88 -26.58 14.06
CA GLU A 15 -4.70 -26.79 12.86
C GLU A 15 -4.14 -26.04 11.65
N LEU A 16 -3.82 -24.75 11.80
CA LEU A 16 -3.23 -23.94 10.72
C LEU A 16 -1.88 -24.52 10.25
N LYS A 17 -1.03 -24.97 11.18
CA LYS A 17 0.25 -25.59 10.86
C LYS A 17 0.08 -26.96 10.19
N ALA A 18 -0.90 -27.75 10.62
CA ALA A 18 -1.25 -29.01 9.95
C ALA A 18 -1.72 -28.77 8.50
N GLY A 19 -2.37 -27.64 8.24
CA GLY A 19 -2.71 -27.15 6.89
C GLY A 19 -1.51 -26.61 6.08
N GLY A 20 -0.30 -26.62 6.63
CA GLY A 20 0.92 -26.14 5.97
C GLY A 20 1.11 -24.62 5.97
N ALA A 21 0.33 -23.88 6.77
CA ALA A 21 0.49 -22.44 6.91
C ALA A 21 1.68 -22.10 7.82
N THR A 22 2.36 -20.98 7.52
CA THR A 22 3.29 -20.35 8.46
C THR A 22 2.51 -19.44 9.39
N VAL A 23 2.60 -19.67 10.70
CA VAL A 23 1.75 -19.00 11.70
C VAL A 23 2.58 -18.03 12.53
N ALA A 24 2.20 -16.75 12.47
CA ALA A 24 2.68 -15.72 13.38
C ALA A 24 1.63 -15.51 14.49
N LEU A 25 2.01 -15.67 15.75
CA LEU A 25 1.11 -15.54 16.90
C LEU A 25 1.41 -14.25 17.67
N LEU A 26 0.39 -13.40 17.83
CA LEU A 26 0.42 -12.26 18.74
C LEU A 26 0.15 -12.73 20.16
N THR A 27 1.09 -12.47 21.07
CA THR A 27 1.02 -12.93 22.46
C THR A 27 1.21 -11.79 23.45
N THR A 28 0.82 -12.05 24.69
CA THR A 28 1.09 -11.19 25.85
C THR A 28 1.77 -12.02 26.92
N SER A 29 2.24 -11.40 28.00
CA SER A 29 2.93 -12.13 29.08
C SER A 29 2.07 -13.15 29.84
N GLN A 30 0.76 -13.18 29.59
CA GLN A 30 -0.19 -14.10 30.22
C GLN A 30 -0.46 -15.36 29.39
N LEU A 31 -0.16 -15.35 28.09
CA LEU A 31 -0.49 -16.42 27.15
C LEU A 31 0.64 -17.47 27.11
N LYS A 32 0.34 -18.72 27.50
CA LYS A 32 1.32 -19.82 27.49
C LYS A 32 1.43 -20.53 26.14
N ALA A 33 0.44 -20.36 25.26
CA ALA A 33 0.35 -21.02 23.95
C ALA A 33 1.44 -20.58 22.93
N ALA A 34 2.29 -19.61 23.29
CA ALA A 34 3.33 -19.03 22.42
C ALA A 34 4.27 -20.07 21.79
N GLN A 35 4.58 -21.18 22.48
CA GLN A 35 5.67 -22.08 22.08
C GLN A 35 5.44 -22.93 20.82
N ARG A 36 4.26 -22.87 20.18
CA ARG A 36 3.93 -23.72 19.01
C ARG A 36 3.84 -22.98 17.67
N ALA A 37 3.84 -21.65 17.68
CA ALA A 37 3.83 -20.85 16.45
C ALA A 37 5.22 -20.85 15.78
N ASP A 38 5.30 -20.42 14.52
CA ASP A 38 6.60 -20.29 13.82
C ASP A 38 7.32 -19.00 14.19
N VAL A 39 6.55 -17.94 14.48
CA VAL A 39 7.04 -16.67 15.02
C VAL A 39 6.04 -16.17 16.05
N THR A 40 6.54 -15.66 17.17
CA THR A 40 5.75 -15.06 18.24
C THR A 40 6.09 -13.58 18.39
N ILE A 41 5.05 -12.74 18.39
CA ILE A 41 5.16 -11.29 18.56
C ILE A 41 4.51 -10.92 19.88
N GLY A 42 5.33 -10.59 20.88
CA GLY A 42 4.89 -10.20 22.21
C GLY A 42 4.58 -8.71 22.29
N VAL A 43 3.35 -8.35 22.64
CA VAL A 43 2.95 -6.94 22.83
C VAL A 43 3.15 -6.53 24.28
N GLN A 44 3.97 -5.52 24.52
CA GLN A 44 4.19 -4.96 25.85
C GLN A 44 3.01 -4.11 26.31
N ARG A 45 2.54 -4.33 27.55
CA ARG A 45 1.49 -3.52 28.17
C ARG A 45 2.05 -2.83 29.41
N GLN A 46 1.71 -1.55 29.61
CA GLN A 46 2.28 -0.67 30.64
C GLN A 46 2.13 -1.13 32.11
N ARG A 47 1.40 -2.21 32.39
CA ARG A 47 1.17 -2.76 33.75
C ARG A 47 1.32 -4.27 33.85
N HIS A 48 1.86 -4.92 32.82
CA HIS A 48 2.10 -6.35 32.82
C HIS A 48 3.59 -6.65 32.60
N PRO A 49 4.11 -7.79 33.08
CA PRO A 49 5.46 -8.22 32.77
C PRO A 49 5.69 -8.22 31.26
N ALA A 50 6.94 -8.00 30.82
CA ALA A 50 7.25 -8.12 29.40
C ALA A 50 7.09 -9.59 28.95
N PRO A 51 6.59 -9.83 27.72
CA PRO A 51 6.42 -11.17 27.17
C PRO A 51 7.78 -11.76 26.74
N TRP A 52 8.67 -12.05 27.70
CA TRP A 52 10.02 -12.55 27.42
C TRP A 52 10.06 -13.88 26.63
N GLY A 53 8.95 -14.62 26.61
CA GLY A 53 8.81 -15.85 25.82
C GLY A 53 8.50 -15.63 24.34
N SER A 54 8.45 -14.40 23.84
CA SER A 54 8.21 -14.10 22.42
C SER A 54 9.51 -13.84 21.65
N ASP A 55 9.55 -14.24 20.38
CA ASP A 55 10.68 -14.01 19.46
C ASP A 55 10.93 -12.52 19.19
N VAL A 56 9.85 -11.73 19.09
CA VAL A 56 9.89 -10.29 18.85
C VAL A 56 9.01 -9.58 19.87
N VAL A 57 9.59 -8.65 20.63
CA VAL A 57 8.84 -7.80 21.57
C VAL A 57 8.57 -6.45 20.92
N VAL A 58 7.31 -6.01 20.93
CA VAL A 58 6.86 -4.71 20.43
C VAL A 58 6.21 -3.89 21.54
N THR A 59 6.31 -2.57 21.44
CA THR A 59 5.78 -1.64 22.46
C THR A 59 4.25 -1.54 22.45
N ASP A 60 3.62 -1.78 21.30
CA ASP A 60 2.19 -1.62 21.07
C ASP A 60 1.72 -2.40 19.83
N LEU A 61 0.41 -2.42 19.60
CA LEU A 61 -0.20 -3.04 18.41
C LEU A 61 0.23 -2.36 17.10
N ALA A 62 0.52 -1.05 17.13
CA ALA A 62 1.05 -0.35 15.97
C ALA A 62 2.45 -0.87 15.57
N GLY A 63 3.29 -1.20 16.55
CA GLY A 63 4.56 -1.89 16.34
C GLY A 63 4.37 -3.27 15.72
N ALA A 64 3.42 -4.07 16.22
CA ALA A 64 3.11 -5.36 15.63
C ALA A 64 2.65 -5.25 14.16
N TRP A 65 1.76 -4.30 13.88
CA TRP A 65 1.31 -4.00 12.52
C TRP A 65 2.47 -3.63 11.61
N ARG A 66 3.41 -2.78 12.06
CA ARG A 66 4.59 -2.39 11.28
C ARG A 66 5.49 -3.58 10.95
N VAL A 67 5.70 -4.49 11.90
CA VAL A 67 6.48 -5.71 11.65
C VAL A 67 5.84 -6.54 10.54
N LEU A 68 4.53 -6.77 10.61
CA LEU A 68 3.79 -7.53 9.59
C LEU A 68 3.77 -6.80 8.24
N HIS A 69 3.54 -5.48 8.24
CA HIS A 69 3.53 -4.62 7.05
C HIS A 69 4.90 -4.54 6.36
N ALA A 70 5.99 -4.74 7.11
CA ALA A 70 7.35 -4.80 6.56
C ALA A 70 7.66 -6.11 5.82
N LEU A 71 6.96 -7.22 6.09
CA LEU A 71 7.30 -8.54 5.54
C LEU A 71 7.28 -8.59 4.00
N PRO A 72 6.26 -8.08 3.30
CA PRO A 72 6.25 -8.07 1.83
C PRO A 72 7.40 -7.23 1.25
N ALA A 73 7.69 -6.07 1.87
CA ALA A 73 8.77 -5.20 1.44
C ALA A 73 10.15 -5.85 1.67
N ALA A 74 10.35 -6.53 2.80
CA ALA A 74 11.58 -7.27 3.09
C ALA A 74 11.80 -8.42 2.10
N ARG A 75 10.73 -9.16 1.76
CA ARG A 75 10.79 -10.22 0.75
C ARG A 75 11.15 -9.67 -0.63
N ALA A 76 10.52 -8.57 -1.05
CA ALA A 76 10.82 -7.91 -2.32
C ALA A 76 12.27 -7.39 -2.36
N ALA A 77 12.76 -6.79 -1.27
CA ALA A 77 14.14 -6.33 -1.16
C ALA A 77 15.15 -7.49 -1.29
N THR A 78 14.86 -8.63 -0.67
CA THR A 78 15.69 -9.84 -0.76
C THR A 78 15.71 -10.41 -2.18
N ASP A 79 14.55 -10.56 -2.80
CA ASP A 79 14.42 -11.03 -4.19
C ASP A 79 15.21 -10.13 -5.16
N ASN A 80 15.14 -8.81 -4.96
CA ASN A 80 15.88 -7.84 -5.77
C ASN A 80 17.39 -7.89 -5.51
N ALA A 81 17.82 -8.03 -4.26
CA ALA A 81 19.25 -8.16 -3.92
C ALA A 81 19.88 -9.41 -4.55
N VAL A 82 19.17 -10.56 -4.55
CA VAL A 82 19.64 -11.78 -5.21
C VAL A 82 19.83 -11.57 -6.72
N ARG A 83 18.89 -10.88 -7.37
CA ARG A 83 18.99 -10.56 -8.80
C ARG A 83 20.14 -9.60 -9.11
N LEU A 84 20.25 -8.51 -8.35
CA LEU A 84 21.33 -7.53 -8.48
C LEU A 84 22.71 -8.17 -8.27
N SER A 85 22.84 -9.07 -7.30
CA SER A 85 24.06 -9.84 -7.05
C SER A 85 24.42 -10.74 -8.24
N ALA A 86 23.44 -11.44 -8.82
CA ALA A 86 23.65 -12.27 -10.01
C ALA A 86 24.10 -11.44 -11.22
N SER A 87 23.45 -10.29 -11.45
CA SER A 87 23.81 -9.33 -12.51
C SER A 87 25.21 -8.75 -12.33
N ALA A 88 25.54 -8.28 -11.12
CA ALA A 88 26.87 -7.74 -10.80
C ALA A 88 27.96 -8.81 -10.96
N SER A 89 27.68 -10.06 -10.59
CA SER A 89 28.61 -11.18 -10.79
C SER A 89 28.84 -11.47 -12.28
N ALA A 90 27.79 -11.39 -13.10
CA ALA A 90 27.89 -11.60 -14.54
C ALA A 90 28.73 -10.50 -15.23
N ILE A 91 28.51 -9.23 -14.88
CA ILE A 91 29.31 -8.10 -15.37
C ILE A 91 30.75 -8.23 -14.88
N GLY A 92 30.95 -8.54 -13.61
CA GLY A 92 32.28 -8.78 -13.04
C GLY A 92 33.04 -9.87 -13.78
N ALA A 93 32.36 -10.94 -14.20
CA ALA A 93 32.94 -12.02 -15.01
C ALA A 93 33.29 -11.56 -16.44
N LEU A 94 32.49 -10.70 -17.07
CA LEU A 94 32.81 -10.10 -18.37
C LEU A 94 34.07 -9.22 -18.30
N MET A 95 34.25 -8.46 -17.22
CA MET A 95 35.44 -7.63 -17.00
C MET A 95 36.71 -8.44 -16.73
N LEU A 96 36.62 -9.76 -16.52
CA LEU A 96 37.81 -10.63 -16.47
C LEU A 96 38.32 -11.02 -17.86
N ILE A 97 37.55 -10.74 -18.93
CA ILE A 97 37.96 -11.01 -20.31
C ILE A 97 39.03 -9.99 -20.72
N PRO A 98 40.21 -10.44 -21.22
CA PRO A 98 41.26 -9.54 -21.69
C PRO A 98 40.74 -8.60 -22.79
N GLY A 99 40.98 -7.30 -22.65
CA GLY A 99 40.54 -6.27 -23.60
C GLY A 99 39.25 -5.55 -23.21
N VAL A 100 38.53 -6.00 -22.18
CA VAL A 100 37.36 -5.29 -21.65
C VAL A 100 37.82 -4.32 -20.55
N PRO A 101 37.51 -3.02 -20.63
CA PRO A 101 37.89 -2.06 -19.59
C PRO A 101 37.09 -2.30 -18.30
N GLY A 102 37.76 -2.39 -17.16
CA GLY A 102 37.12 -2.46 -15.85
C GLY A 102 37.85 -3.34 -14.83
N ARG A 103 37.41 -3.27 -13.57
CA ARG A 103 37.83 -4.17 -12.49
C ARG A 103 36.61 -4.92 -11.98
N SER A 104 36.68 -6.25 -11.91
CA SER A 104 35.57 -7.10 -11.49
C SER A 104 35.02 -6.73 -10.10
N SER A 105 35.88 -6.30 -9.18
CA SER A 105 35.50 -5.85 -7.83
C SER A 105 34.60 -4.60 -7.82
N VAL A 106 34.76 -3.71 -8.81
CA VAL A 106 33.95 -2.49 -8.92
C VAL A 106 32.50 -2.84 -9.22
N SER A 107 32.26 -3.82 -10.09
CA SER A 107 30.90 -4.27 -10.42
C SER A 107 30.17 -4.86 -9.20
N VAL A 108 30.86 -5.71 -8.43
CA VAL A 108 30.29 -6.32 -7.22
C VAL A 108 29.99 -5.25 -6.15
N ASN A 109 30.91 -4.30 -5.93
CA ASN A 109 30.72 -3.22 -4.96
C ASN A 109 29.55 -2.31 -5.33
N ILE A 110 29.40 -1.96 -6.62
CA ILE A 110 28.26 -1.19 -7.11
C ILE A 110 26.95 -1.96 -6.92
N GLY A 111 26.93 -3.25 -7.27
CA GLY A 111 25.77 -4.12 -7.07
C GLY A 111 25.34 -4.22 -5.61
N MET A 112 26.31 -4.32 -4.69
CA MET A 112 26.06 -4.33 -3.25
C MET A 112 25.51 -2.99 -2.76
N ALA A 113 26.13 -1.87 -3.15
CA ALA A 113 25.69 -0.53 -2.77
C ALA A 113 24.27 -0.24 -3.28
N ALA A 114 23.96 -0.61 -4.52
CA ALA A 114 22.62 -0.50 -5.08
C ALA A 114 21.61 -1.36 -4.29
N SER A 115 21.95 -2.60 -3.98
CA SER A 115 21.08 -3.50 -3.19
C SER A 115 20.77 -2.94 -1.80
N LEU A 116 21.79 -2.41 -1.12
CA LEU A 116 21.62 -1.77 0.19
C LEU A 116 20.75 -0.52 0.10
N TRP A 117 20.97 0.32 -0.93
CA TRP A 117 20.17 1.52 -1.16
C TRP A 117 18.69 1.19 -1.40
N PHE A 118 18.40 0.19 -2.25
CA PHE A 118 17.03 -0.25 -2.51
C PHE A 118 16.39 -0.84 -1.26
N GLY A 119 17.11 -1.66 -0.50
CA GLY A 119 16.62 -2.20 0.78
C GLY A 119 16.29 -1.10 1.78
N PHE A 120 17.19 -0.12 1.95
CA PHE A 120 16.98 1.03 2.82
C PHE A 120 15.79 1.88 2.41
N ARG A 121 15.65 2.19 1.10
CA ARG A 121 14.53 2.99 0.60
C ARG A 121 13.18 2.27 0.77
N SER A 122 13.14 0.96 0.54
CA SER A 122 11.95 0.15 0.76
C SER A 122 11.56 0.13 2.24
N ALA A 123 12.51 -0.06 3.15
CA ALA A 123 12.27 0.03 4.58
C ALA A 123 11.76 1.42 4.99
N ALA A 124 12.41 2.50 4.52
CA ALA A 124 12.02 3.87 4.80
C ALA A 124 10.62 4.23 4.25
N LYS A 125 10.14 3.54 3.22
CA LYS A 125 8.75 3.67 2.74
C LYS A 125 7.78 3.07 3.76
N VAL A 126 8.01 1.82 4.19
CA VAL A 126 7.17 1.12 5.18
C VAL A 126 7.01 1.93 6.48
N PHE A 127 8.09 2.54 6.98
CA PHE A 127 8.02 3.35 8.20
C PHE A 127 7.29 4.69 8.03
N ARG A 128 7.18 5.19 6.80
CA ARG A 128 6.45 6.43 6.47
C ARG A 128 5.01 6.20 6.06
N ASP A 129 4.63 4.97 5.74
CA ASP A 129 3.25 4.64 5.45
C ASP A 129 2.37 4.98 6.67
N PRO A 130 1.22 5.66 6.47
CA PRO A 130 0.34 6.00 7.56
C PRO A 130 -0.14 4.71 8.24
N LEU A 131 -0.23 4.77 9.57
CA LEU A 131 -0.84 3.70 10.34
C LEU A 131 -2.29 3.49 9.86
N PRO A 132 -2.80 2.25 9.89
CA PRO A 132 -4.20 2.01 9.62
C PRO A 132 -5.02 2.82 10.62
N GLU A 133 -6.05 3.48 10.13
CA GLU A 133 -6.94 4.23 11.01
C GLU A 133 -7.64 3.22 11.93
N PRO A 134 -7.55 3.39 13.27
CA PRO A 134 -8.15 2.46 14.20
C PRO A 134 -9.67 2.43 13.99
N GLU A 135 -10.21 1.21 14.04
CA GLU A 135 -11.65 0.95 14.05
C GLU A 135 -12.31 1.82 15.13
N THR A 136 -13.51 2.33 14.85
CA THR A 136 -14.23 3.17 15.81
C THR A 136 -14.47 2.36 17.07
N VAL A 137 -13.91 2.81 18.19
CA VAL A 137 -14.05 2.16 19.51
C VAL A 137 -15.51 2.02 19.94
N HIS A 138 -16.41 2.77 19.31
CA HIS A 138 -17.84 2.77 19.60
C HIS A 138 -18.65 2.25 18.41
N ASP A 139 -19.46 1.23 18.68
CA ASP A 139 -20.55 0.79 17.82
C ASP A 139 -21.70 1.79 17.91
N TRP A 140 -21.61 2.89 17.15
CA TRP A 140 -22.59 3.98 17.19
C TRP A 140 -24.03 3.52 16.98
N HIS A 141 -24.22 2.45 16.21
CA HIS A 141 -25.52 1.82 15.95
C HIS A 141 -26.15 1.18 17.20
N SER A 142 -25.32 0.70 18.14
CA SER A 142 -25.78 0.07 19.39
C SER A 142 -26.18 1.09 20.47
N LEU A 143 -25.79 2.36 20.31
CA LEU A 143 -25.97 3.38 21.32
C LEU A 143 -27.28 4.16 21.11
N PRO A 144 -27.99 4.51 22.21
CA PRO A 144 -29.12 5.41 22.14
C PRO A 144 -28.67 6.81 21.75
N VAL A 145 -29.55 7.56 21.09
CA VAL A 145 -29.27 8.91 20.55
C VAL A 145 -28.71 9.87 21.62
N THR A 146 -29.18 9.77 22.87
CA THR A 146 -28.72 10.58 23.99
C THR A 146 -27.25 10.35 24.32
N GLU A 147 -26.78 9.10 24.32
CA GLU A 147 -25.39 8.78 24.61
C GLU A 147 -24.49 9.13 23.43
N VAL A 148 -24.95 8.94 22.19
CA VAL A 148 -24.20 9.38 21.00
C VAL A 148 -23.97 10.89 21.03
N ARG A 149 -24.98 11.69 21.38
CA ARG A 149 -24.83 13.16 21.50
C ARG A 149 -23.88 13.57 22.63
N ARG A 150 -23.80 12.77 23.70
CA ARG A 150 -22.87 13.00 24.81
C ARG A 150 -21.43 12.70 24.41
N LEU A 151 -21.21 11.62 23.67
CA LEU A 151 -19.89 11.19 23.21
C LEU A 151 -19.38 11.99 22.00
N LEU A 152 -20.28 12.52 21.17
CA LEU A 152 -19.99 13.39 20.03
C LEU A 152 -20.62 14.77 20.22
N PRO A 153 -20.05 15.61 21.12
CA PRO A 153 -20.52 16.98 21.26
C PRO A 153 -20.28 17.77 19.97
N ARG A 154 -21.22 18.66 19.66
CA ARG A 154 -21.14 19.48 18.46
C ARG A 154 -19.90 20.39 18.50
N PRO A 155 -19.07 20.44 17.44
CA PRO A 155 -17.87 21.27 17.45
C PRO A 155 -18.21 22.75 17.60
N ALA A 156 -17.64 23.44 18.59
CA ALA A 156 -17.80 24.89 18.76
C ALA A 156 -17.29 25.66 17.52
N ASP A 157 -17.95 26.77 17.18
CA ASP A 157 -17.64 27.57 15.98
C ASP A 157 -16.20 28.15 16.00
N GLU A 158 -15.61 28.37 17.18
CA GLU A 158 -14.29 28.99 17.36
C GLU A 158 -13.11 28.14 16.83
N HIS A 159 -13.12 26.81 17.01
CA HIS A 159 -12.07 25.91 16.50
C HIS A 159 -12.09 25.75 14.96
N ARG A 160 -13.05 26.38 14.28
CA ARG A 160 -13.34 26.18 12.85
C ARG A 160 -12.59 27.15 11.94
N ALA A 161 -12.19 28.33 12.45
CA ALA A 161 -11.45 29.34 11.70
C ALA A 161 -9.93 29.03 11.56
N GLU A 162 -9.33 28.35 12.54
CA GLU A 162 -7.88 28.11 12.58
C GLU A 162 -7.40 26.96 11.68
N ALA A 163 -8.24 25.96 11.41
CA ALA A 163 -7.82 24.78 10.65
C ALA A 163 -7.80 24.99 9.11
N ALA A 164 -8.42 26.05 8.60
CA ALA A 164 -8.63 26.25 7.16
C ALA A 164 -7.71 27.31 6.52
N SER A 165 -6.97 28.12 7.30
CA SER A 165 -6.36 29.35 6.77
C SER A 165 -4.83 29.47 6.86
N THR A 166 -4.10 28.63 7.59
CA THR A 166 -2.80 29.11 8.14
C THR A 166 -1.50 28.65 7.47
N TRP A 167 -1.43 27.79 6.44
CA TRP A 167 -0.10 27.29 6.00
C TRP A 167 0.35 27.51 4.55
N TRP A 168 -0.51 27.94 3.61
CA TRP A 168 -0.08 28.21 2.21
C TRP A 168 -0.19 29.67 1.79
N GLN A 169 -0.83 30.52 2.59
CA GLN A 169 -1.18 31.88 2.17
C GLN A 169 -0.09 32.93 2.48
N SER A 170 0.96 32.59 3.22
CA SER A 170 1.96 33.55 3.71
C SER A 170 3.36 33.45 3.09
N LEU A 171 3.52 32.97 1.85
CA LEU A 171 4.81 33.11 1.14
C LEU A 171 4.67 33.40 -0.36
N PRO A 172 4.93 34.66 -0.77
CA PRO A 172 5.67 34.95 -2.01
C PRO A 172 6.83 35.91 -1.72
N PRO A 173 8.07 35.60 -2.19
CA PRO A 173 8.30 35.48 -3.63
C PRO A 173 9.28 34.35 -4.00
N ILE A 174 8.80 33.10 -4.10
CA ILE A 174 9.57 32.00 -4.73
C ILE A 174 8.90 31.56 -6.06
N ARG A 175 7.82 32.22 -6.49
CA ARG A 175 7.01 31.78 -7.64
C ARG A 175 7.60 32.09 -9.02
N LEU A 176 8.57 33.00 -9.16
CA LEU A 176 9.16 33.32 -10.46
C LEU A 176 10.49 32.60 -10.75
N ALA A 177 11.35 32.39 -9.75
CA ALA A 177 12.66 31.75 -9.96
C ALA A 177 12.59 30.21 -10.12
N HIS A 178 11.53 29.58 -9.61
CA HIS A 178 11.38 28.12 -9.60
C HIS A 178 10.72 27.56 -10.88
N LYS A 179 10.01 28.38 -11.68
CA LYS A 179 9.28 27.88 -12.87
C LYS A 179 10.19 27.47 -14.03
N ALA A 180 11.36 28.09 -14.18
CA ALA A 180 12.31 27.74 -15.25
C ALA A 180 13.22 26.56 -14.85
N SER A 181 13.59 26.44 -13.57
CA SER A 181 14.48 25.38 -13.08
C SER A 181 13.73 24.09 -12.71
N VAL A 182 12.46 24.17 -12.30
CA VAL A 182 11.71 22.99 -11.81
C VAL A 182 10.89 22.28 -12.86
N GLY A 183 10.67 22.85 -14.05
CA GLY A 183 10.19 22.06 -15.20
C GLY A 183 11.17 20.94 -15.54
N SER A 184 12.45 21.30 -15.75
CA SER A 184 13.51 20.33 -16.04
C SER A 184 13.86 19.45 -14.84
N TRP A 185 13.84 19.99 -13.61
CA TRP A 185 14.18 19.22 -12.42
C TRP A 185 13.05 18.32 -11.92
N ARG A 186 11.76 18.64 -12.18
CA ARG A 186 10.67 17.67 -12.04
C ARG A 186 10.74 16.61 -13.11
N LEU A 187 10.94 16.97 -14.38
CA LEU A 187 11.08 15.95 -15.43
C LEU A 187 12.22 14.97 -15.13
N VAL A 188 13.38 15.44 -14.66
CA VAL A 188 14.50 14.57 -14.25
C VAL A 188 14.20 13.80 -12.96
N ARG A 189 13.48 14.38 -12.00
CA ARG A 189 13.18 13.74 -10.71
C ARG A 189 12.01 12.76 -10.81
N ASP A 190 11.00 13.08 -11.60
CA ASP A 190 9.89 12.24 -12.00
C ASP A 190 10.42 11.09 -12.86
N PHE A 191 11.32 11.35 -13.82
CA PHE A 191 12.03 10.31 -14.56
C PHE A 191 12.91 9.42 -13.68
N ALA A 192 13.61 9.98 -12.68
CA ALA A 192 14.39 9.21 -11.72
C ALA A 192 13.53 8.45 -10.70
N ASP A 193 12.36 8.98 -10.34
CA ASP A 193 11.38 8.34 -9.46
C ASP A 193 10.58 7.26 -10.23
N GLU A 194 10.41 7.42 -11.54
CA GLU A 194 9.83 6.44 -12.46
C GLU A 194 10.81 5.31 -12.76
N MET A 195 12.07 5.63 -13.09
CA MET A 195 13.15 4.64 -13.19
C MET A 195 13.34 3.89 -11.86
N ARG A 196 13.04 4.51 -10.72
CA ARG A 196 13.02 3.87 -9.38
C ARG A 196 11.82 2.95 -9.14
N SER A 197 10.68 3.22 -9.76
CA SER A 197 9.48 2.38 -9.69
C SER A 197 9.64 1.16 -10.61
N ASP A 198 10.18 1.38 -11.81
CA ASP A 198 10.39 0.36 -12.84
C ASP A 198 11.58 -0.58 -12.57
N LEU A 199 12.54 -0.17 -11.71
CA LEU A 199 13.55 -1.10 -11.17
C LEU A 199 12.97 -2.16 -10.22
N SER A 200 11.69 -2.07 -9.85
CA SER A 200 10.96 -3.14 -9.17
C SER A 200 10.64 -4.31 -10.09
N ASP A 201 10.62 -4.07 -11.41
CA ASP A 201 10.21 -5.09 -12.37
C ASP A 201 11.31 -6.14 -12.58
N PRO A 202 10.96 -7.43 -12.63
CA PRO A 202 11.94 -8.51 -12.70
C PRO A 202 12.89 -8.47 -13.90
N ILE A 203 12.50 -7.76 -14.96
CA ILE A 203 13.15 -7.79 -16.28
C ILE A 203 14.10 -6.60 -16.45
N THR A 204 13.82 -5.46 -15.82
CA THR A 204 14.60 -4.22 -15.92
C THR A 204 16.07 -4.40 -15.48
N PRO A 205 16.39 -5.08 -14.35
CA PRO A 205 17.78 -5.33 -13.97
C PRO A 205 18.53 -6.19 -14.99
N LEU A 206 17.86 -7.16 -15.60
CA LEU A 206 18.47 -8.07 -16.58
C LEU A 206 18.82 -7.33 -17.89
N LEU A 207 17.90 -6.51 -18.40
CA LEU A 207 18.12 -5.71 -19.60
C LEU A 207 19.15 -4.60 -19.38
N ALA A 208 19.13 -3.94 -18.21
CA ALA A 208 20.15 -2.98 -17.83
C ALA A 208 21.55 -3.61 -17.77
N THR A 209 21.65 -4.86 -17.29
CA THR A 209 22.89 -5.65 -17.31
C THR A 209 23.39 -5.89 -18.74
N GLY A 210 22.48 -6.21 -19.67
CA GLY A 210 22.79 -6.40 -21.08
C GLY A 210 23.28 -5.12 -21.77
N ALA A 211 22.62 -3.98 -21.51
CA ALA A 211 23.05 -2.67 -22.03
C ALA A 211 24.46 -2.31 -21.56
N LEU A 212 24.74 -2.52 -20.26
CA LEU A 212 26.07 -2.27 -19.68
C LEU A 212 27.12 -3.22 -20.26
N ALA A 213 26.78 -4.50 -20.47
CA ALA A 213 27.66 -5.47 -21.10
C ALA A 213 28.02 -5.07 -22.54
N SER A 214 27.04 -4.65 -23.37
CA SER A 214 27.30 -4.16 -24.74
C SER A 214 28.17 -2.91 -24.78
N ALA A 215 27.98 -1.98 -23.83
CA ALA A 215 28.82 -0.79 -23.71
C ALA A 215 30.27 -1.15 -23.38
N LEU A 216 30.48 -2.10 -22.47
CA LEU A 216 31.81 -2.58 -22.07
C LEU A 216 32.51 -3.39 -23.18
N LEU A 217 31.74 -4.06 -24.02
CA LEU A 217 32.24 -4.79 -25.20
C LEU A 217 32.60 -3.87 -26.37
N GLY A 218 32.41 -2.55 -26.23
CA GLY A 218 32.77 -1.57 -27.26
C GLY A 218 31.71 -1.38 -28.35
N SER A 219 30.46 -1.80 -28.12
CA SER A 219 29.33 -1.53 -29.02
C SER A 219 28.41 -0.45 -28.43
N PRO A 220 28.74 0.84 -28.60
CA PRO A 220 27.94 1.94 -28.06
C PRO A 220 26.55 2.01 -28.70
N LEU A 221 26.40 1.58 -29.96
CA LEU A 221 25.11 1.54 -30.64
C LEU A 221 24.16 0.53 -30.01
N ASP A 222 24.62 -0.69 -29.70
CA ASP A 222 23.77 -1.69 -29.07
C ASP A 222 23.37 -1.29 -27.64
N ALA A 223 24.29 -0.67 -26.90
CA ALA A 223 23.98 -0.15 -25.56
C ALA A 223 22.90 0.94 -25.60
N VAL A 224 23.00 1.87 -26.55
CA VAL A 224 22.00 2.94 -26.75
C VAL A 224 20.65 2.37 -27.18
N LEU A 225 20.63 1.37 -28.06
CA LEU A 225 19.38 0.71 -28.48
C LEU A 225 18.67 0.02 -27.31
N VAL A 226 19.40 -0.77 -26.50
CA VAL A 226 18.81 -1.46 -25.34
C VAL A 226 18.38 -0.45 -24.28
N ALA A 227 19.17 0.59 -24.01
CA ALA A 227 18.80 1.66 -23.09
C ALA A 227 17.55 2.43 -23.58
N GLY A 228 17.45 2.72 -24.87
CA GLY A 228 16.29 3.37 -25.48
C GLY A 228 15.02 2.54 -25.34
N VAL A 229 15.07 1.23 -25.60
CA VAL A 229 13.92 0.33 -25.41
C VAL A 229 13.50 0.28 -23.93
N LEU A 230 14.46 0.26 -23.01
CA LEU A 230 14.18 0.29 -21.56
C LEU A 230 13.43 1.56 -21.16
N LEU A 231 13.87 2.71 -21.69
CA LEU A 231 13.28 4.02 -21.42
C LEU A 231 11.86 4.16 -21.95
N VAL A 232 11.62 3.67 -23.17
CA VAL A 232 10.28 3.66 -23.76
C VAL A 232 9.34 2.75 -22.97
N ASN A 233 9.78 1.55 -22.61
CA ASN A 233 8.95 0.64 -21.81
C ASN A 233 8.62 1.22 -20.43
N ALA A 234 9.60 1.80 -19.74
CA ALA A 234 9.38 2.45 -18.45
C ALA A 234 8.38 3.63 -18.56
N GLY A 235 8.52 4.46 -19.60
CA GLY A 235 7.59 5.55 -19.86
C GLY A 235 6.15 5.07 -20.13
N LEU A 236 6.00 3.98 -20.89
CA LEU A 236 4.68 3.39 -21.14
C LEU A 236 4.06 2.78 -19.87
N SER A 237 4.85 2.07 -19.06
CA SER A 237 4.42 1.53 -17.76
C SER A 237 3.96 2.64 -16.80
N ALA A 238 4.73 3.73 -16.72
CA ALA A 238 4.43 4.92 -15.94
C ALA A 238 3.07 5.53 -16.30
N GLU A 239 2.86 5.71 -17.61
CA GLU A 239 1.65 6.32 -18.13
C GLU A 239 0.44 5.44 -17.83
N GLN A 240 0.58 4.13 -17.96
CA GLN A 240 -0.46 3.15 -17.61
C GLN A 240 -0.82 3.21 -16.12
N GLN A 241 0.19 3.25 -15.23
CA GLN A 241 0.01 3.31 -13.79
C GLN A 241 -0.71 4.61 -13.37
N LEU A 242 -0.24 5.76 -13.87
CA LEU A 242 -0.82 7.06 -13.59
C LEU A 242 -2.24 7.20 -14.16
N HIS A 243 -2.50 6.61 -15.33
CA HIS A 243 -3.85 6.61 -15.91
C HIS A 243 -4.82 5.78 -15.07
N ALA A 244 -4.40 4.60 -14.60
CA ALA A 244 -5.19 3.75 -13.72
C ALA A 244 -5.53 4.44 -12.39
N GLU A 245 -4.55 5.07 -11.74
CA GLU A 245 -4.76 5.84 -10.50
C GLU A 245 -5.67 7.05 -10.73
N ARG A 246 -5.53 7.76 -11.86
CA ARG A 246 -6.40 8.88 -12.21
C ARG A 246 -7.84 8.45 -12.47
N ILE A 247 -8.05 7.32 -13.15
CA ILE A 247 -9.39 6.77 -13.36
C ILE A 247 -9.99 6.38 -12.02
N LEU A 248 -9.25 5.66 -11.17
CA LEU A 248 -9.73 5.28 -9.84
C LEU A 248 -10.06 6.51 -8.99
N ASN A 249 -9.19 7.51 -8.95
CA ASN A 249 -9.43 8.74 -8.21
C ASN A 249 -10.60 9.55 -8.79
N ARG A 250 -10.82 9.54 -10.12
CA ARG A 250 -12.00 10.18 -10.72
C ARG A 250 -13.28 9.44 -10.38
N LEU A 251 -13.29 8.11 -10.43
CA LEU A 251 -14.42 7.30 -9.98
C LEU A 251 -14.74 7.55 -8.50
N LEU A 252 -13.71 7.73 -7.66
CA LEU A 252 -13.86 8.05 -6.23
C LEU A 252 -14.16 9.54 -5.95
N ALA A 253 -13.84 10.45 -6.88
CA ALA A 253 -14.03 11.89 -6.74
C ALA A 253 -15.35 12.42 -7.31
N VAL A 254 -16.12 11.58 -8.01
CA VAL A 254 -17.48 11.92 -8.51
C VAL A 254 -18.49 12.09 -7.36
N GLN A 255 -18.11 11.85 -6.11
CA GLN A 255 -18.97 12.00 -4.93
C GLN A 255 -18.35 12.93 -3.86
N ASP A 256 -18.21 14.23 -4.13
CA ASP A 256 -18.20 15.23 -3.05
C ASP A 256 -19.61 15.85 -2.97
N PRO A 257 -20.60 15.13 -2.40
CA PRO A 257 -21.93 15.70 -2.21
C PRO A 257 -21.83 16.94 -1.30
N SER A 258 -22.64 17.93 -1.61
CA SER A 258 -22.81 19.09 -0.73
C SER A 258 -23.61 18.64 0.49
N ALA A 259 -23.07 18.85 1.69
CA ALA A 259 -23.73 18.53 2.93
C ALA A 259 -24.47 19.75 3.47
N ARG A 260 -25.74 19.57 3.85
CA ARG A 260 -26.49 20.57 4.58
C ARG A 260 -26.22 20.38 6.07
N ARG A 261 -25.28 21.16 6.60
CA ARG A 261 -24.89 21.11 8.01
C ARG A 261 -25.72 22.13 8.78
N ARG A 262 -26.34 21.71 9.87
CA ARG A 262 -26.99 22.64 10.80
C ARG A 262 -25.91 23.31 11.65
N VAL A 263 -25.95 24.64 11.80
CA VAL A 263 -25.05 25.50 12.61
C VAL A 263 -25.88 26.34 13.61
N GLY A 264 -25.30 26.76 14.74
CA GLY A 264 -25.99 27.56 15.79
C GLY A 264 -26.46 26.77 17.02
N PRO A 265 -26.96 27.41 18.08
CA PRO A 265 -27.54 26.74 19.25
C PRO A 265 -28.67 25.78 18.87
N LEU A 266 -29.04 24.83 19.75
CA LEU A 266 -30.14 23.89 19.49
C LEU A 266 -31.47 24.60 19.17
N ASP A 267 -31.65 25.81 19.68
CA ASP A 267 -32.87 26.62 19.55
C ASP A 267 -32.89 27.56 18.32
N GLU A 268 -31.74 27.88 17.73
CA GLU A 268 -31.64 28.70 16.51
C GLU A 268 -30.79 27.97 15.46
N GLN A 269 -31.39 27.01 14.77
CA GLN A 269 -30.71 26.23 13.74
C GLN A 269 -30.69 26.98 12.41
N ARG A 270 -29.50 27.30 11.93
CA ARG A 270 -29.27 27.79 10.56
C ARG A 270 -28.60 26.70 9.74
N ASP A 271 -29.08 26.49 8.53
CA ASP A 271 -28.47 25.55 7.60
C ASP A 271 -27.35 26.22 6.80
N GLU A 272 -26.20 25.55 6.74
CA GLU A 272 -25.08 25.93 5.89
C GLU A 272 -24.76 24.79 4.93
N LYS A 273 -24.62 25.10 3.64
CA LYS A 273 -24.10 24.14 2.65
C LYS A 273 -22.57 24.10 2.73
N VAL A 274 -22.02 22.94 3.09
CA VAL A 274 -20.57 22.71 3.19
C VAL A 274 -20.19 21.49 2.35
N ALA A 275 -18.98 21.48 1.79
CA ALA A 275 -18.48 20.27 1.13
C ALA A 275 -18.35 19.11 2.13
N ALA A 276 -18.68 17.87 1.73
CA ALA A 276 -18.57 16.68 2.60
C ALA A 276 -17.20 16.56 3.31
N LYS A 277 -16.10 16.92 2.62
CA LYS A 277 -14.74 16.95 3.19
C LYS A 277 -14.53 17.88 4.38
N ARG A 278 -15.42 18.86 4.59
CA ARG A 278 -15.38 19.79 5.72
C ARG A 278 -16.18 19.32 6.93
N LEU A 279 -16.94 18.23 6.79
CA LEU A 279 -17.64 17.61 7.91
C LEU A 279 -16.65 17.02 8.90
N ARG A 280 -17.03 17.08 10.18
CA ARG A 280 -16.29 16.47 11.29
C ARG A 280 -17.24 15.57 12.09
N PRO A 281 -16.73 14.51 12.75
CA PRO A 281 -17.53 13.78 13.73
C PRO A 281 -18.15 14.74 14.76
N GLY A 282 -19.44 14.60 15.03
CA GLY A 282 -20.23 15.49 15.87
C GLY A 282 -20.97 16.61 15.14
N ASP A 283 -20.70 16.84 13.85
CA ASP A 283 -21.54 17.76 13.04
C ASP A 283 -22.96 17.17 12.88
N ILE A 284 -23.97 18.03 12.88
CA ILE A 284 -25.35 17.64 12.61
C ILE A 284 -25.66 17.97 11.16
N ILE A 285 -26.12 16.98 10.41
CA ILE A 285 -26.50 17.11 9.00
C ILE A 285 -27.98 16.80 8.83
N GLU A 286 -28.58 17.48 7.86
CA GLU A 286 -29.92 17.20 7.37
C GLU A 286 -29.82 16.69 5.93
N ILE A 287 -30.56 15.63 5.62
CA ILE A 287 -30.57 15.00 4.31
C ILE A 287 -32.03 14.87 3.84
N HIS A 288 -32.29 15.30 2.61
CA HIS A 288 -33.61 15.22 1.96
C HIS A 288 -33.65 14.06 0.95
N ALA A 289 -34.85 13.72 0.48
CA ALA A 289 -35.03 12.79 -0.62
C ALA A 289 -34.25 13.26 -1.87
N ASP A 290 -33.72 12.29 -2.62
CA ASP A 290 -32.85 12.46 -3.79
C ASP A 290 -31.47 13.09 -3.49
N GLU A 291 -31.08 13.18 -2.21
CA GLU A 291 -29.74 13.59 -1.80
C GLU A 291 -28.86 12.39 -1.44
N VAL A 292 -27.58 12.47 -1.82
CA VAL A 292 -26.55 11.49 -1.44
C VAL A 292 -26.05 11.79 -0.03
N VAL A 293 -25.98 10.77 0.80
CA VAL A 293 -25.47 10.86 2.17
C VAL A 293 -23.97 11.23 2.16
N PRO A 294 -23.56 12.36 2.76
CA PRO A 294 -22.19 12.87 2.62
C PRO A 294 -21.16 12.20 3.55
N ALA A 295 -21.61 11.58 4.63
CA ALA A 295 -20.78 10.98 5.67
C ALA A 295 -21.55 9.91 6.45
N ASP A 296 -20.87 8.99 7.11
CA ASP A 296 -21.52 8.01 7.97
C ASP A 296 -22.11 8.72 9.19
N ALA A 297 -23.40 8.53 9.44
CA ALA A 297 -24.12 9.29 10.45
C ALA A 297 -25.12 8.43 11.22
N ARG A 298 -25.32 8.76 12.50
CA ARG A 298 -26.34 8.17 13.36
C ARG A 298 -27.60 9.02 13.29
N LEU A 299 -28.73 8.40 12.98
CA LEU A 299 -30.02 9.11 12.90
C LEU A 299 -30.44 9.67 14.26
N LEU A 300 -30.79 10.96 14.26
CA LEU A 300 -31.39 11.67 15.39
C LEU A 300 -32.90 11.79 15.21
N GLN A 301 -33.34 12.04 13.98
CA GLN A 301 -34.74 12.15 13.57
C GLN A 301 -34.87 11.55 12.17
N ALA A 302 -35.97 10.82 11.94
CA ALA A 302 -36.30 10.25 10.65
C ALA A 302 -37.80 10.43 10.40
N SER A 303 -38.16 11.02 9.27
CA SER A 303 -39.54 11.16 8.79
C SER A 303 -39.68 10.41 7.47
N ASP A 304 -40.29 9.23 7.51
CA ASP A 304 -40.50 8.33 6.36
C ASP A 304 -39.24 8.12 5.49
N VAL A 305 -38.11 7.90 6.16
CA VAL A 305 -36.79 7.83 5.50
C VAL A 305 -36.58 6.44 4.91
N GLU A 306 -36.35 6.39 3.62
CA GLU A 306 -35.92 5.19 2.90
C GLU A 306 -34.60 5.46 2.18
N VAL A 307 -33.68 4.48 2.20
CA VAL A 307 -32.32 4.65 1.65
C VAL A 307 -32.01 3.51 0.69
N ASP A 308 -31.46 3.85 -0.48
CA ASP A 308 -30.85 2.88 -1.40
C ASP A 308 -29.41 2.60 -0.95
N GLU A 309 -29.22 1.41 -0.38
CA GLU A 309 -27.94 0.92 0.12
C GLU A 309 -27.26 -0.08 -0.84
N SER A 310 -27.71 -0.15 -2.10
CA SER A 310 -27.19 -1.08 -3.11
C SER A 310 -25.67 -0.97 -3.30
N MET A 311 -25.09 0.21 -3.11
CA MET A 311 -23.63 0.41 -3.16
C MET A 311 -22.86 -0.28 -2.02
N LEU A 312 -23.50 -0.55 -0.88
CA LEU A 312 -22.88 -1.13 0.31
C LEU A 312 -23.24 -2.60 0.50
N THR A 313 -24.52 -2.95 0.30
CA THR A 313 -25.05 -4.31 0.54
C THR A 313 -25.19 -5.13 -0.74
N GLY A 314 -25.33 -4.47 -1.90
CA GLY A 314 -25.65 -5.12 -3.18
C GLY A 314 -27.14 -5.40 -3.38
N GLU A 315 -27.99 -5.09 -2.40
CA GLU A 315 -29.45 -5.25 -2.49
C GLU A 315 -30.08 -3.98 -3.08
N SER A 316 -30.97 -4.12 -4.07
CA SER A 316 -31.58 -2.99 -4.78
C SER A 316 -32.89 -2.47 -4.16
N LEU A 317 -33.35 -3.06 -3.06
CA LEU A 317 -34.57 -2.63 -2.38
C LEU A 317 -34.26 -1.49 -1.39
N PRO A 318 -35.02 -0.39 -1.41
CA PRO A 318 -34.89 0.66 -0.41
C PRO A 318 -35.11 0.11 1.01
N VAL A 319 -34.25 0.51 1.94
CA VAL A 319 -34.32 0.10 3.35
C VAL A 319 -34.91 1.25 4.17
N ALA A 320 -35.98 0.96 4.92
CA ALA A 320 -36.59 1.92 5.83
C ALA A 320 -35.68 2.19 7.03
N LYS A 321 -35.57 3.46 7.42
CA LYS A 321 -34.67 3.91 8.49
C LYS A 321 -35.42 4.37 9.72
N GLN A 322 -34.80 4.18 10.89
CA GLN A 322 -35.41 4.45 12.20
C GLN A 322 -34.37 5.02 13.20
N THR A 323 -34.76 5.42 14.40
CA THR A 323 -33.85 6.11 15.36
C THR A 323 -33.43 5.29 16.58
N GLU A 324 -34.14 4.22 16.91
CA GLU A 324 -33.84 3.23 17.96
C GLU A 324 -32.51 2.51 17.70
N PRO A 325 -31.75 2.18 18.76
CA PRO A 325 -30.48 1.47 18.63
C PRO A 325 -30.66 0.01 18.16
N THR A 326 -29.69 -0.51 17.40
CA THR A 326 -29.70 -1.87 16.84
C THR A 326 -28.50 -2.71 17.32
N PRO A 327 -28.40 -3.03 18.62
CA PRO A 327 -27.23 -3.72 19.17
C PRO A 327 -27.04 -5.12 18.55
N GLY A 328 -25.82 -5.43 18.11
CA GLY A 328 -25.48 -6.73 17.52
C GLY A 328 -25.93 -6.92 16.07
N ALA A 329 -26.53 -5.91 15.45
CA ALA A 329 -26.98 -5.98 14.07
C ALA A 329 -25.79 -5.98 13.08
N PRO A 330 -25.79 -6.88 12.07
CA PRO A 330 -24.85 -6.81 10.97
C PRO A 330 -25.04 -5.51 10.17
N LEU A 331 -24.05 -5.14 9.36
CA LEU A 331 -24.01 -3.84 8.65
C LEU A 331 -25.33 -3.50 7.91
N ALA A 332 -25.93 -4.50 7.26
CA ALA A 332 -27.15 -4.39 6.47
C ALA A 332 -28.43 -4.17 7.31
N GLU A 333 -28.43 -4.52 8.59
CA GLU A 333 -29.59 -4.41 9.50
C GLU A 333 -29.46 -3.20 10.45
N ARG A 334 -28.50 -2.31 10.19
CA ARG A 334 -28.29 -1.09 10.99
C ARG A 334 -29.19 0.03 10.46
N ASP A 335 -30.49 -0.12 10.67
CA ASP A 335 -31.52 0.83 10.22
C ASP A 335 -31.43 2.20 10.89
N CYS A 336 -30.63 2.28 11.96
CA CYS A 336 -30.41 3.47 12.75
C CYS A 336 -29.24 4.35 12.26
N MET A 337 -28.58 3.92 11.18
CA MET A 337 -27.41 4.54 10.56
C MET A 337 -27.69 4.93 9.11
N LEU A 338 -26.97 5.97 8.67
CA LEU A 338 -26.81 6.37 7.28
C LEU A 338 -25.34 6.21 6.88
N TYR A 339 -25.06 5.78 5.66
CA TYR A 339 -23.70 5.50 5.19
C TYR A 339 -23.29 6.42 4.05
N ALA A 340 -22.03 6.87 4.06
CA ALA A 340 -21.52 7.77 3.04
C ALA A 340 -21.64 7.15 1.64
N GLY A 341 -22.25 7.88 0.70
CA GLY A 341 -22.42 7.43 -0.70
C GLY A 341 -23.72 6.68 -0.99
N THR A 342 -24.54 6.35 0.02
CA THR A 342 -25.92 5.86 -0.21
C THR A 342 -26.85 7.02 -0.55
N THR A 343 -27.98 6.74 -1.19
CA THR A 343 -28.93 7.78 -1.62
C THR A 343 -30.22 7.68 -0.81
N VAL A 344 -30.72 8.80 -0.28
CA VAL A 344 -32.03 8.84 0.37
C VAL A 344 -33.10 8.86 -0.72
N VAL A 345 -33.93 7.83 -0.79
CA VAL A 345 -34.99 7.67 -1.80
C VAL A 345 -36.22 8.48 -1.41
N ALA A 346 -36.56 8.48 -0.13
CA ALA A 346 -37.74 9.17 0.40
C ALA A 346 -37.48 9.73 1.80
N GLY A 347 -38.27 10.74 2.18
CA GLY A 347 -38.30 11.27 3.54
C GLY A 347 -37.28 12.38 3.82
N THR A 348 -37.12 12.68 5.11
CA THR A 348 -36.13 13.64 5.62
C THR A 348 -35.49 13.12 6.89
N ALA A 349 -34.17 13.18 6.93
CA ALA A 349 -33.36 12.68 8.04
C ALA A 349 -32.54 13.82 8.67
N VAL A 350 -32.47 13.83 10.00
CA VAL A 350 -31.47 14.60 10.75
C VAL A 350 -30.56 13.62 11.44
N ALA A 351 -29.25 13.74 11.23
CA ALA A 351 -28.28 12.77 11.72
C ALA A 351 -27.02 13.46 12.27
N VAL A 352 -26.36 12.82 13.23
CA VAL A 352 -25.05 13.24 13.73
C VAL A 352 -23.96 12.46 13.00
N VAL A 353 -22.98 13.17 12.46
CA VAL A 353 -21.85 12.58 11.74
C VAL A 353 -21.00 11.78 12.73
N THR A 354 -20.81 10.51 12.42
CA THR A 354 -20.01 9.57 13.23
C THR A 354 -18.64 9.31 12.61
N ALA A 355 -18.56 9.31 11.27
CA ALA A 355 -17.30 9.12 10.56
C ALA A 355 -17.29 9.79 9.17
N VAL A 356 -16.10 10.26 8.76
CA VAL A 356 -15.90 11.03 7.51
C VAL A 356 -14.69 10.49 6.72
N GLY A 357 -14.74 10.61 5.39
CA GLY A 357 -13.58 10.33 4.53
C GLY A 357 -13.09 8.89 4.61
N SER A 358 -11.81 8.68 4.94
CA SER A 358 -11.18 7.36 5.12
C SER A 358 -11.84 6.51 6.22
N ARG A 359 -12.52 7.17 7.17
CA ARG A 359 -13.23 6.52 8.27
C ARG A 359 -14.66 6.13 7.92
N SER A 360 -15.16 6.27 6.68
CA SER A 360 -16.49 5.75 6.34
C SER A 360 -16.46 4.24 6.10
N GLU A 361 -17.58 3.55 6.31
CA GLU A 361 -17.74 2.10 6.07
C GLU A 361 -17.43 1.75 4.61
N VAL A 362 -17.95 2.53 3.66
CA VAL A 362 -17.66 2.32 2.22
C VAL A 362 -16.16 2.38 1.95
N ARG A 363 -15.44 3.35 2.53
CA ARG A 363 -14.00 3.49 2.30
C ARG A 363 -13.20 2.44 3.06
N ARG A 364 -13.65 2.00 4.24
CA ARG A 364 -13.10 0.83 4.94
C ARG A 364 -13.26 -0.44 4.12
N ALA A 365 -14.45 -0.72 3.60
CA ALA A 365 -14.73 -1.88 2.77
C ALA A 365 -13.82 -1.89 1.53
N LEU A 366 -13.63 -0.75 0.87
CA LEU A 366 -12.69 -0.60 -0.25
C LEU A 366 -11.21 -0.76 0.15
N ALA A 367 -10.83 -0.34 1.37
CA ALA A 367 -9.47 -0.49 1.87
C ALA A 367 -9.15 -1.94 2.29
N MET A 368 -10.14 -2.67 2.79
CA MET A 368 -10.04 -4.07 3.18
C MET A 368 -10.26 -5.02 2.01
N ALA A 369 -10.93 -4.58 0.94
CA ALA A 369 -11.07 -5.35 -0.29
C ALA A 369 -9.66 -5.77 -0.72
N PRO A 370 -9.40 -7.09 -0.84
CA PRO A 370 -8.10 -7.54 -1.30
C PRO A 370 -7.85 -6.83 -2.61
N ARG A 371 -6.82 -5.96 -2.66
CA ARG A 371 -6.28 -5.50 -3.94
C ARG A 371 -6.04 -6.79 -4.68
N LYS A 372 -6.82 -7.06 -5.73
CA LYS A 372 -6.60 -8.25 -6.57
C LYS A 372 -5.15 -8.16 -6.97
N SER A 373 -4.30 -8.91 -6.28
CA SER A 373 -2.93 -9.09 -6.68
C SER A 373 -3.08 -9.73 -8.04
N ALA A 374 -2.80 -8.98 -9.10
CA ALA A 374 -2.87 -9.45 -10.48
C ALA A 374 -1.88 -10.61 -10.75
N GLU A 375 -1.25 -11.18 -9.71
CA GLU A 375 -0.39 -12.35 -9.74
C GLU A 375 -1.15 -13.69 -9.90
N ILE A 376 -2.43 -13.70 -10.30
CA ILE A 376 -3.18 -14.96 -10.46
C ILE A 376 -2.99 -15.48 -11.89
N GLY A 377 -2.33 -16.64 -12.00
CA GLY A 377 -2.28 -17.49 -13.18
C GLY A 377 -1.02 -17.32 -14.02
N LEU A 378 -0.99 -16.35 -14.92
CA LEU A 378 -0.01 -16.32 -16.01
C LEU A 378 1.39 -15.90 -15.54
N GLN A 379 1.51 -14.83 -14.74
CA GLN A 379 2.81 -14.37 -14.25
C GLN A 379 3.50 -15.40 -13.36
N ARG A 380 2.74 -16.14 -12.54
CA ARG A 380 3.27 -17.20 -11.67
C ARG A 380 3.74 -18.42 -12.50
N GLN A 381 3.00 -18.75 -13.56
CA GLN A 381 3.37 -19.80 -14.51
C GLN A 381 4.59 -19.43 -15.36
N LEU A 382 4.65 -18.18 -15.87
CA LEU A 382 5.82 -17.63 -16.54
C LEU A 382 7.03 -17.64 -15.61
N ARG A 383 6.89 -17.16 -14.36
CA ARG A 383 7.97 -17.19 -13.37
C ARG A 383 8.46 -18.61 -13.08
N ARG A 384 7.56 -19.61 -13.08
CA ARG A 384 7.91 -21.04 -12.94
C ARG A 384 8.65 -21.59 -14.17
N ILE A 385 8.23 -21.23 -15.38
CA ILE A 385 8.89 -21.62 -16.64
C ILE A 385 10.27 -20.95 -16.72
N THR A 386 10.35 -19.65 -16.48
CA THR A 386 11.61 -18.91 -16.47
C THR A 386 12.58 -19.49 -15.44
N ARG A 387 12.14 -19.81 -14.22
CA ARG A 387 13.00 -20.44 -13.20
C ARG A 387 13.55 -21.81 -13.62
N ARG A 388 12.77 -22.57 -14.40
CA ARG A 388 13.21 -23.86 -14.96
C ARG A 388 14.13 -23.69 -16.17
N ALA A 389 13.89 -22.70 -17.02
CA ALA A 389 14.66 -22.46 -18.24
C ALA A 389 16.00 -21.75 -17.98
N LEU A 390 16.06 -20.86 -16.97
CA LEU A 390 17.26 -20.09 -16.63
C LEU A 390 18.54 -20.93 -16.47
N PRO A 391 18.55 -22.06 -15.73
CA PRO A 391 19.76 -22.86 -15.59
C PRO A 391 20.23 -23.45 -16.92
N PHE A 392 19.33 -23.78 -17.85
CA PHE A 392 19.71 -24.26 -19.18
C PHE A 392 20.32 -23.16 -20.05
N SER A 393 19.76 -21.94 -20.02
CA SER A 393 20.36 -20.79 -20.73
C SER A 393 21.73 -20.42 -20.17
N VAL A 394 21.91 -20.44 -18.84
CA VAL A 394 23.20 -20.17 -18.20
C VAL A 394 24.23 -21.27 -18.53
N ALA A 395 23.81 -22.54 -18.53
CA ALA A 395 24.67 -23.66 -18.91
C ALA A 395 25.11 -23.59 -20.39
N GLY A 396 24.19 -23.25 -21.29
CA GLY A 396 24.48 -23.03 -22.71
C GLY A 396 25.47 -21.90 -22.94
N GLY A 397 25.27 -20.75 -22.28
CA GLY A 397 26.19 -19.61 -22.35
C GLY A 397 27.59 -19.95 -21.84
N ARG A 398 27.68 -20.73 -20.75
CA ARG A 398 28.95 -21.22 -20.19
C ARG A 398 29.68 -22.17 -21.15
N TRP A 399 28.94 -22.99 -21.90
CA TRP A 399 29.51 -23.91 -22.88
C TRP A 399 30.03 -23.18 -24.13
N SER A 400 29.26 -22.24 -24.67
CA SER A 400 29.65 -21.39 -25.81
C SER A 400 30.84 -20.49 -25.46
N GLY A 401 30.87 -19.89 -24.26
CA GLY A 401 32.02 -19.12 -23.78
C GLY A 401 33.29 -19.98 -23.67
N CYS A 402 33.16 -21.21 -23.18
CA CYS A 402 34.27 -22.17 -23.11
C CYS A 402 34.76 -22.64 -24.49
N SER A 403 33.92 -22.66 -25.54
CA SER A 403 34.36 -23.03 -26.89
C SER A 403 35.13 -21.87 -27.54
N VAL A 404 34.66 -20.63 -27.38
CA VAL A 404 35.35 -19.43 -27.87
C VAL A 404 36.69 -19.24 -27.18
N TRP A 405 36.78 -19.43 -25.87
CA TRP A 405 38.04 -19.31 -25.13
C TRP A 405 39.05 -20.40 -25.52
N ARG A 406 38.58 -21.62 -25.79
CA ARG A 406 39.41 -22.70 -26.34
C ARG A 406 39.84 -22.44 -27.78
N GLY A 407 39.03 -21.75 -28.58
CA GLY A 407 39.38 -21.30 -29.94
C GLY A 407 40.44 -20.19 -29.94
N ALA A 408 40.25 -19.16 -29.11
CA ALA A 408 41.20 -18.04 -28.97
C ALA A 408 42.58 -18.51 -28.50
N ARG A 409 42.64 -19.44 -27.53
CA ARG A 409 43.90 -20.06 -27.08
C ARG A 409 44.61 -20.87 -28.18
N ARG A 410 43.87 -21.50 -29.10
CA ARG A 410 44.47 -22.23 -30.24
C ARG A 410 45.03 -21.26 -31.27
N CYS A 411 44.33 -20.16 -31.57
CA CYS A 411 44.84 -19.13 -32.48
C CYS A 411 46.09 -18.44 -31.95
N ALA A 412 46.12 -18.10 -30.65
CA ALA A 412 47.30 -17.51 -30.01
C ALA A 412 48.53 -18.43 -30.11
N ARG A 413 48.40 -19.73 -29.81
CA ARG A 413 49.49 -20.71 -29.95
C ARG A 413 49.94 -20.91 -31.40
N ARG A 414 49.02 -20.80 -32.37
CA ARG A 414 49.34 -20.94 -33.80
C ARG A 414 50.11 -19.74 -34.36
N TRP A 415 49.93 -18.56 -33.74
CA TRP A 415 50.66 -17.34 -34.05
C TRP A 415 52.08 -17.36 -33.46
N GLU A 416 52.23 -17.84 -32.23
CA GLU A 416 53.54 -18.07 -31.59
C GLU A 416 54.38 -19.13 -32.31
N ALA A 417 53.75 -20.16 -32.88
CA ALA A 417 54.42 -21.19 -33.67
C ALA A 417 54.79 -20.77 -35.11
N ARG A 418 54.29 -19.63 -35.60
CA ARG A 418 54.65 -19.04 -36.90
C ARG A 418 55.68 -17.92 -36.80
N SER A 419 55.97 -17.44 -35.59
CA SER A 419 56.89 -16.34 -35.30
C SER A 419 58.23 -16.81 -34.70
N ARG A 420 58.39 -18.12 -34.53
CA ARG A 420 59.67 -18.83 -34.41
C ARG A 420 59.93 -19.59 -35.69
#